data_AF-A0A381WL68-F1
#
_entry.id   AF-A0A381WL68-F1
#
_cell.length_a   1.000
_cell.length_b   1.000
_cell.length_c   1.000
_cell.angle_alpha   90.00
_cell.angle_beta   90.00
_cell.angle_gamma   90.00
#
_symmetry.space_group_name_H-M   'P 1'
#
loop_
_entity.id
_entity.type
_entity.pdbx_description
1 polymer ?
#
loop_
_entity_poly.entity_id
_entity_poly.type
_entity_poly.pdbx_seq_one_letter_code
_entity_poly.pdbx_strand_id
1 'polypeptide(L)'
;VIESRAGSRKHGCPFCSGKMVSLTNSLTRKDPELPEEWHPTKNGILTPAEITFGSNKKIWWACADHERKSTVTDRTSGANGCPFRSGYRASVTNSLVAKYPEIAAQWHPTKNGSLTPDEFFYTSSRKVWWRCLYNDDHEWRTAIPNRTTQNSGCPYCNLRPRPIQEIDLLFELTEFFEIGLDDRILFEGGYVLDCDIIIRQERLIVEFDGSYWHR
;
A
#
# COMPACT_ATOMS: atom_id res chain seq x y z
N VAL A 1 -9.04 19.36 56.23
CA VAL A 1 -10.50 19.15 56.18
C VAL A 1 -10.80 18.38 54.91
N ILE A 2 -11.13 17.10 55.03
CA ILE A 2 -11.48 16.21 53.91
C ILE A 2 -13.01 16.25 53.83
N GLU A 3 -13.57 16.94 52.85
CA GLU A 3 -15.03 16.99 52.67
C GLU A 3 -15.55 15.85 51.80
N SER A 4 -16.77 15.43 52.17
CA SER A 4 -17.39 14.14 51.96
C SER A 4 -17.76 13.80 50.51
N ARG A 5 -17.70 12.49 50.21
CA ARG A 5 -18.31 11.84 49.05
C ARG A 5 -19.69 11.31 49.40
N ALA A 6 -20.75 12.13 49.33
CA ALA A 6 -22.13 11.63 49.38
C ALA A 6 -23.08 12.56 48.61
N GLY A 7 -23.24 12.31 47.31
CA GLY A 7 -24.27 12.92 46.47
C GLY A 7 -24.65 11.96 45.35
N SER A 8 -25.94 11.85 45.03
CA SER A 8 -26.55 10.86 44.11
C SER A 8 -26.14 10.97 42.63
N ARG A 9 -25.13 11.78 42.31
CA ARG A 9 -24.40 11.74 41.05
C ARG A 9 -22.96 11.39 41.38
N LYS A 10 -22.51 10.20 40.94
CA LYS A 10 -21.10 9.77 41.02
C LYS A 10 -20.22 10.77 40.25
N HIS A 11 -19.79 11.85 40.91
CA HIS A 11 -18.76 12.73 40.38
C HIS A 11 -17.42 12.02 40.63
N GLY A 12 -17.12 11.04 39.77
CA GLY A 12 -15.80 10.43 39.72
C GLY A 12 -14.73 11.49 39.54
N CYS A 13 -13.49 11.18 39.94
CA CYS A 13 -12.35 12.10 39.82
C CYS A 13 -12.34 12.75 38.41
N PRO A 14 -12.29 14.09 38.29
CA PRO A 14 -12.38 14.79 37.01
C PRO A 14 -11.23 14.45 36.06
N PHE A 15 -10.06 14.07 36.59
CA PHE A 15 -8.94 13.58 35.79
C PHE A 15 -9.18 12.14 35.31
N CYS A 16 -9.62 11.24 36.20
CA CYS A 16 -9.91 9.84 35.81
C CYS A 16 -11.12 9.73 34.87
N SER A 17 -12.06 10.67 34.94
CA SER A 17 -13.22 10.77 34.05
C SER A 17 -12.95 11.59 32.78
N GLY A 18 -11.71 12.04 32.55
CA GLY A 18 -11.29 12.73 31.33
C GLY A 18 -11.83 14.16 31.17
N LYS A 19 -12.44 14.73 32.21
CA LYS A 19 -12.96 16.11 32.24
C LYS A 19 -11.86 17.16 32.41
N MET A 20 -10.73 16.79 33.00
CA MET A 20 -9.52 17.63 33.12
C MET A 20 -8.29 16.88 32.65
N VAL A 21 -7.32 17.61 32.07
CA VAL A 21 -6.05 17.06 31.59
C VAL A 21 -5.12 16.77 32.76
N SER A 22 -4.44 15.63 32.68
CA SER A 22 -3.35 15.19 33.53
C SER A 22 -2.26 14.56 32.66
N LEU A 23 -1.10 14.31 33.27
CA LEU A 23 0.00 13.57 32.64
C LEU A 23 -0.39 12.16 32.15
N THR A 24 -1.48 11.59 32.68
CA THR A 24 -1.92 10.22 32.39
C THR A 24 -3.05 10.14 31.37
N ASN A 25 -3.70 11.27 31.04
CA ASN A 25 -4.83 11.30 30.13
C ASN A 25 -4.71 12.33 28.98
N SER A 26 -3.55 13.00 28.87
CA SER A 26 -3.30 13.97 27.80
C SER A 26 -3.24 13.31 26.43
N LEU A 27 -3.58 14.08 25.40
CA LEU A 27 -3.51 13.64 24.00
C LEU A 27 -2.09 13.18 23.61
N THR A 28 -1.09 13.99 23.96
CA THR A 28 0.34 13.74 23.71
C THR A 28 0.85 12.44 24.31
N ARG A 29 0.26 11.99 25.44
CA ARG A 29 0.63 10.74 26.12
C ARG A 29 0.12 9.51 25.37
N LYS A 30 -1.05 9.61 24.73
CA LYS A 30 -1.69 8.51 24.01
C LYS A 30 -1.05 8.28 22.64
N ASP A 31 -0.70 9.36 21.96
CA ASP A 31 -0.06 9.35 20.65
C ASP A 31 0.81 10.61 20.50
N PRO A 32 2.15 10.47 20.53
CA PRO A 32 3.08 11.59 20.39
C PRO A 32 3.06 12.28 19.02
N GLU A 33 2.52 11.66 17.97
CA GLU A 33 2.49 12.21 16.61
C GLU A 33 1.23 13.04 16.33
N LEU A 34 0.14 12.83 17.08
CA LEU A 34 -1.11 13.59 16.94
C LEU A 34 -0.97 15.13 17.04
N PRO A 35 -0.10 15.70 17.90
CA PRO A 35 0.15 17.14 17.92
C PRO A 35 0.68 17.71 16.60
N GLU A 36 1.41 16.92 15.80
CA GLU A 36 1.86 17.36 14.47
C GLU A 36 0.69 17.56 13.51
N GLU A 37 -0.42 16.88 13.76
CA GLU A 37 -1.64 17.02 12.98
C GLU A 37 -2.53 18.18 13.47
N TRP A 38 -2.11 18.94 14.48
CA TRP A 38 -2.91 20.05 14.98
C TRP A 38 -2.94 21.19 13.96
N HIS A 39 -4.14 21.64 13.58
CA HIS A 39 -4.24 22.74 12.62
C HIS A 39 -3.67 24.04 13.23
N PRO A 40 -2.74 24.74 12.55
CA PRO A 40 -1.98 25.86 13.14
C PRO A 40 -2.85 27.05 13.54
N THR A 41 -3.92 27.37 12.80
CA THR A 41 -4.71 28.59 13.02
C THR A 41 -6.20 28.38 13.35
N LYS A 42 -6.79 27.20 13.08
CA LYS A 42 -8.25 27.00 13.19
C LYS A 42 -8.75 26.52 14.55
N ASN A 43 -7.85 26.27 15.50
CA ASN A 43 -8.19 25.82 16.85
C ASN A 43 -8.18 26.94 17.91
N GLY A 44 -7.94 28.18 17.49
CA GLY A 44 -7.91 29.34 18.39
C GLY A 44 -6.83 29.18 19.46
N ILE A 45 -7.21 29.38 20.72
CA ILE A 45 -6.30 29.28 21.87
C ILE A 45 -6.07 27.83 22.34
N LEU A 46 -6.80 26.85 21.80
CA LEU A 46 -6.68 25.47 22.25
C LEU A 46 -5.38 24.86 21.75
N THR A 47 -4.64 24.26 22.68
CA THR A 47 -3.41 23.53 22.37
C THR A 47 -3.58 22.01 22.56
N PRO A 48 -2.77 21.17 21.89
CA PRO A 48 -2.75 19.72 22.10
C PRO A 48 -2.48 19.32 23.56
N ALA A 49 -1.78 20.16 24.32
CA ALA A 49 -1.45 19.91 25.72
C ALA A 49 -2.64 20.10 26.67
N GLU A 50 -3.67 20.84 26.25
CA GLU A 50 -4.85 21.19 27.06
C GLU A 50 -6.07 20.33 26.73
N ILE A 51 -5.87 19.21 26.03
CA ILE A 51 -6.94 18.29 25.66
C ILE A 51 -6.64 16.85 26.07
N THR A 52 -7.66 16.16 26.57
CA THR A 52 -7.60 14.74 26.90
C THR A 52 -7.84 13.89 25.65
N PHE A 53 -7.26 12.69 25.57
CA PHE A 53 -7.45 11.81 24.40
C PHE A 53 -8.93 11.40 24.21
N GLY A 54 -9.71 11.33 25.28
CA GLY A 54 -11.15 11.01 25.25
C GLY A 54 -12.07 12.22 25.10
N SER A 55 -11.56 13.36 24.62
CA SER A 55 -12.36 14.57 24.47
C SER A 55 -13.27 14.53 23.25
N ASN A 56 -14.56 14.82 23.46
CA ASN A 56 -15.53 14.95 22.37
C ASN A 56 -15.49 16.35 21.69
N LYS A 57 -14.52 17.20 22.02
CA LYS A 57 -14.33 18.50 21.36
C LYS A 57 -13.97 18.27 19.89
N LYS A 58 -14.68 18.95 18.99
CA LYS A 58 -14.37 18.98 17.55
C LYS A 58 -13.24 19.96 17.29
N ILE A 59 -12.10 19.46 16.86
CA ILE A 59 -10.93 20.28 16.52
C ILE A 59 -10.55 20.08 15.06
N TRP A 60 -9.85 21.06 14.52
CA TRP A 60 -9.30 21.02 13.19
C TRP A 60 -7.94 20.33 13.22
N TRP A 61 -7.79 19.36 12.33
CA TRP A 61 -6.55 18.66 12.07
C TRP A 61 -6.05 19.07 10.69
N ALA A 62 -4.74 19.21 10.56
CA ALA A 62 -4.06 19.46 9.29
C ALA A 62 -2.93 18.44 9.14
N CYS A 63 -2.86 17.80 7.98
CA CYS A 63 -1.63 17.17 7.51
C CYS A 63 -1.13 17.96 6.30
N ALA A 64 0.04 17.58 5.76
CA ALA A 64 0.66 18.26 4.63
C ALA A 64 -0.32 18.60 3.48
N ASP A 65 -1.30 17.71 3.23
CA ASP A 65 -2.09 17.76 2.00
C ASP A 65 -3.60 17.93 2.22
N HIS A 66 -4.06 18.00 3.47
CA HIS A 66 -5.49 18.17 3.76
C HIS A 66 -5.78 18.63 5.19
N GLU A 67 -6.95 19.23 5.35
CA GLU A 67 -7.53 19.63 6.62
C GLU A 67 -8.86 18.92 6.88
N ARG A 68 -9.16 18.62 8.14
CA ARG A 68 -10.43 17.99 8.54
C ARG A 68 -10.86 18.47 9.91
N LYS A 69 -12.16 18.36 10.19
CA LYS A 69 -12.72 18.61 11.53
C LYS A 69 -13.29 17.30 12.09
N SER A 70 -12.77 16.83 13.23
CA SER A 70 -13.27 15.62 13.91
C SER A 70 -13.10 15.74 15.43
N THR A 71 -13.73 14.86 16.20
CA THR A 71 -13.50 14.84 17.65
C THR A 71 -12.14 14.23 18.00
N VAL A 72 -11.62 14.53 19.18
CA VAL A 72 -10.35 13.95 19.68
C VAL A 72 -10.51 12.47 19.97
N THR A 73 -11.64 12.07 20.58
CA THR A 73 -11.98 10.67 20.82
C THR A 73 -12.00 9.85 19.53
N ASP A 74 -12.57 10.39 18.44
CA ASP A 74 -12.61 9.69 17.15
C ASP A 74 -11.19 9.42 16.62
N ARG A 75 -10.28 10.38 16.77
CA ARG A 75 -8.88 10.26 16.31
C ARG A 75 -8.06 9.29 17.16
N THR A 76 -8.31 9.21 18.47
CA THR A 76 -7.52 8.39 19.42
C THR A 76 -8.05 6.99 19.65
N SER A 77 -9.31 6.70 19.29
CA SER A 77 -9.96 5.39 19.49
C SER A 77 -9.56 4.30 18.48
N GLY A 78 -8.55 4.56 17.65
CA GLY A 78 -7.86 3.54 16.84
C GLY A 78 -8.40 3.32 15.42
N ALA A 79 -9.60 3.82 15.08
CA ALA A 79 -10.22 3.57 13.77
C ALA A 79 -10.20 4.77 12.80
N ASN A 80 -9.96 6.00 13.27
CA ASN A 80 -10.05 7.20 12.42
C ASN A 80 -8.73 7.94 12.34
N GLY A 81 -7.65 7.23 12.00
CA GLY A 81 -6.39 7.80 11.53
C GLY A 81 -6.62 8.84 10.42
N CYS A 82 -5.69 9.78 10.26
CA CYS A 82 -5.60 10.48 8.99
C CYS A 82 -5.41 9.41 7.88
N PRO A 83 -6.32 9.27 6.90
CA PRO A 83 -6.27 8.26 5.85
C PRO A 83 -5.02 8.39 4.98
N PHE A 84 -4.37 9.56 4.96
CA PHE A 84 -3.11 9.76 4.26
C PHE A 84 -1.93 9.21 5.07
N ARG A 85 -1.88 9.44 6.40
CA ARG A 85 -0.83 8.83 7.26
C ARG A 85 -1.07 7.34 7.52
N SER A 86 -2.32 6.89 7.59
CA SER A 86 -2.66 5.48 7.80
C SER A 86 -2.67 4.65 6.51
N GLY A 87 -2.21 5.22 5.38
CA GLY A 87 -2.02 4.49 4.11
C GLY A 87 -3.28 4.18 3.31
N TYR A 88 -4.42 4.79 3.63
CA TYR A 88 -5.69 4.62 2.91
C TYR A 88 -5.88 5.58 1.73
N ARG A 89 -5.08 6.65 1.60
CA ARG A 89 -5.10 7.60 0.47
C ARG A 89 -3.68 8.08 0.11
N ALA A 90 -3.45 8.26 -1.20
CA ALA A 90 -2.20 8.81 -1.72
C ALA A 90 -2.07 10.31 -1.39
N SER A 91 -0.84 10.73 -1.13
CA SER A 91 -0.40 12.01 -0.62
C SER A 91 1.00 12.29 -1.16
N VAL A 92 1.45 13.55 -1.15
CA VAL A 92 2.76 13.93 -1.69
C VAL A 92 3.93 13.26 -0.95
N THR A 93 3.72 12.75 0.25
CA THR A 93 4.77 12.09 1.07
C THR A 93 4.71 10.57 1.03
N ASN A 94 3.61 10.01 0.50
CA ASN A 94 3.34 8.58 0.60
C ASN A 94 2.97 7.94 -0.75
N SER A 95 2.83 8.75 -1.82
CA SER A 95 2.52 8.25 -3.15
C SER A 95 3.64 7.34 -3.68
N LEU A 96 3.30 6.54 -4.70
CA LEU A 96 4.26 5.67 -5.37
C LEU A 96 5.46 6.48 -5.89
N VAL A 97 5.21 7.65 -6.48
CA VAL A 97 6.27 8.54 -7.00
C VAL A 97 7.17 9.06 -5.89
N ALA A 98 6.59 9.44 -4.74
CA ALA A 98 7.36 10.01 -3.63
C ALA A 98 8.24 8.97 -2.93
N LYS A 99 7.75 7.74 -2.77
CA LYS A 99 8.44 6.67 -2.03
C LYS A 99 9.31 5.76 -2.89
N TYR A 100 8.93 5.54 -4.16
CA TYR A 100 9.59 4.60 -5.07
C TYR A 100 9.66 5.16 -6.50
N PRO A 101 10.45 6.22 -6.74
CA PRO A 101 10.54 6.88 -8.04
C PRO A 101 10.98 5.92 -9.16
N GLU A 102 11.88 4.97 -8.88
CA GLU A 102 12.36 3.96 -9.81
C GLU A 102 11.29 2.94 -10.20
N ILE A 103 10.32 2.68 -9.32
CA ILE A 103 9.16 1.84 -9.61
C ILE A 103 8.13 2.66 -10.38
N ALA A 104 7.88 3.91 -9.98
CA ALA A 104 6.98 4.81 -10.71
C ALA A 104 7.43 5.02 -12.17
N ALA A 105 8.74 5.04 -12.43
CA ALA A 105 9.29 5.09 -13.79
C ALA A 105 8.90 3.89 -14.67
N GLN A 106 8.57 2.74 -14.05
CA GLN A 106 8.11 1.54 -14.73
C GLN A 106 6.59 1.53 -14.96
N TRP A 107 5.88 2.62 -14.63
CA TRP A 107 4.46 2.75 -14.93
C TRP A 107 4.22 2.74 -16.43
N HIS A 108 3.27 1.93 -16.89
CA HIS A 108 2.99 1.86 -18.32
C HIS A 108 2.35 3.17 -18.81
N PRO A 109 2.86 3.79 -19.91
CA PRO A 109 2.42 5.13 -20.33
C PRO A 109 0.98 5.20 -20.84
N THR A 110 0.47 4.16 -21.52
CA THR A 110 -0.85 4.20 -22.17
C THR A 110 -1.87 3.19 -21.62
N LYS A 111 -1.46 2.00 -21.18
CA LYS A 111 -2.38 0.93 -20.74
C LYS A 111 -3.09 1.20 -19.41
N ASN A 112 -2.68 2.23 -18.67
CA ASN A 112 -3.35 2.66 -17.43
C ASN A 112 -4.40 3.77 -17.65
N GLY A 113 -4.62 4.21 -18.91
CA GLY A 113 -5.58 5.26 -19.23
C GLY A 113 -5.17 6.59 -18.60
N SER A 114 -6.10 7.24 -17.88
CA SER A 114 -5.85 8.51 -17.18
C SER A 114 -5.20 8.35 -15.80
N LEU A 115 -4.95 7.12 -15.35
CA LEU A 115 -4.40 6.86 -14.02
C LEU A 115 -2.91 7.17 -13.99
N THR A 116 -2.49 7.96 -13.01
CA THR A 116 -1.10 8.37 -12.84
C THR A 116 -0.51 7.79 -11.55
N PRO A 117 0.80 7.49 -11.50
CA PRO A 117 1.42 6.85 -10.33
C PRO A 117 1.35 7.70 -9.05
N ASP A 118 1.22 9.03 -9.14
CA ASP A 118 1.10 9.93 -7.99
C ASP A 118 -0.25 9.81 -7.27
N GLU A 119 -1.30 9.34 -7.96
CA GLU A 119 -2.63 9.11 -7.38
C GLU A 119 -2.69 7.88 -6.48
N PHE A 120 -1.66 7.03 -6.49
CA PHE A 120 -1.65 5.77 -5.78
C PHE A 120 -0.64 5.74 -4.64
N PHE A 121 -1.10 5.23 -3.50
CA PHE A 121 -0.25 4.87 -2.38
C PHE A 121 0.58 3.62 -2.74
N TYR A 122 1.82 3.54 -2.26
CA TYR A 122 2.75 2.47 -2.63
C TYR A 122 2.30 1.06 -2.18
N THR A 123 1.35 0.90 -1.25
CA THR A 123 0.78 -0.42 -0.89
C THR A 123 -0.61 -0.67 -1.47
N SER A 124 -1.13 0.23 -2.31
CA SER A 124 -2.48 0.09 -2.88
C SER A 124 -2.63 -1.24 -3.62
N SER A 125 -3.66 -2.01 -3.29
CA SER A 125 -3.94 -3.31 -3.92
C SER A 125 -4.38 -3.22 -5.39
N ARG A 126 -4.39 -2.01 -5.98
CA ARG A 126 -4.71 -1.78 -7.38
C ARG A 126 -3.74 -2.54 -8.29
N LYS A 127 -4.29 -3.32 -9.23
CA LYS A 127 -3.55 -3.93 -10.34
C LYS A 127 -3.46 -2.94 -11.50
N VAL A 128 -2.23 -2.57 -11.86
CA VAL A 128 -1.90 -1.63 -12.94
C VAL A 128 -0.91 -2.28 -13.91
N TRP A 129 -0.81 -1.70 -15.11
CA TRP A 129 0.16 -2.10 -16.11
C TRP A 129 1.51 -1.45 -15.85
N TRP A 130 2.56 -2.23 -16.05
CA TRP A 130 3.95 -1.85 -15.91
C TRP A 130 4.68 -2.14 -17.21
N ARG A 131 5.78 -1.44 -17.44
CA ARG A 131 6.70 -1.65 -18.55
C ARG A 131 8.14 -1.66 -18.02
N CYS A 132 8.96 -2.56 -18.54
CA CYS A 132 10.36 -2.64 -18.14
C CYS A 132 11.13 -1.45 -18.68
N LEU A 133 12.13 -0.96 -17.92
CA LEU A 133 13.04 0.08 -18.39
C LEU A 133 14.13 -0.45 -19.33
N TYR A 134 14.36 -1.77 -19.34
CA TYR A 134 15.41 -2.40 -20.15
C TYR A 134 14.91 -2.90 -21.50
N ASN A 135 13.63 -3.23 -21.61
CA ASN A 135 13.01 -3.67 -22.86
C ASN A 135 11.54 -3.22 -22.87
N ASP A 136 11.18 -2.40 -23.84
CA ASP A 136 9.81 -1.85 -23.95
C ASP A 136 8.77 -2.92 -24.26
N ASP A 137 9.16 -4.06 -24.84
CA ASP A 137 8.26 -5.19 -25.11
C ASP A 137 7.84 -5.93 -23.82
N HIS A 138 8.60 -5.76 -22.74
CA HIS A 138 8.30 -6.36 -21.45
C HIS A 138 7.23 -5.54 -20.74
N GLU A 139 5.98 -5.91 -20.96
CA GLU A 139 4.81 -5.27 -20.33
C GLU A 139 4.05 -6.30 -19.50
N TRP A 140 3.68 -5.96 -18.27
CA TRP A 140 2.95 -6.89 -17.39
C TRP A 140 1.96 -6.16 -16.48
N ARG A 141 0.95 -6.88 -16.01
CA ARG A 141 -0.07 -6.35 -15.08
C ARG A 141 0.08 -6.98 -13.71
N THR A 142 0.34 -6.18 -12.68
CA THR A 142 0.45 -6.66 -11.29
C THR A 142 0.03 -5.58 -10.28
N ALA A 143 -0.15 -5.98 -9.02
CA ALA A 143 -0.49 -5.06 -7.95
C ALA A 143 0.70 -4.18 -7.55
N ILE A 144 0.44 -2.93 -7.16
CA ILE A 144 1.49 -2.00 -6.69
C ILE A 144 2.35 -2.57 -5.54
N PRO A 145 1.79 -3.19 -4.46
CA PRO A 145 2.61 -3.76 -3.38
C PRO A 145 3.56 -4.86 -3.83
N ASN A 146 3.24 -5.59 -4.90
CA ASN A 146 4.13 -6.61 -5.45
C ASN A 146 5.42 -5.98 -5.98
N ARG A 147 5.32 -4.76 -6.51
CA ARG A 147 6.46 -4.01 -7.05
C ARG A 147 7.25 -3.31 -5.96
N THR A 148 6.57 -2.76 -4.96
CA THR A 148 7.18 -1.92 -3.92
C THR A 148 7.65 -2.75 -2.72
N THR A 149 6.71 -3.34 -1.97
CA THR A 149 6.99 -4.05 -0.71
C THR A 149 7.54 -5.45 -0.93
N GLN A 150 7.12 -6.15 -1.99
CA GLN A 150 7.62 -7.49 -2.30
C GLN A 150 8.76 -7.48 -3.32
N ASN A 151 9.03 -6.32 -3.94
CA ASN A 151 10.13 -6.12 -4.88
C ASN A 151 10.20 -7.17 -6.02
N SER A 152 9.04 -7.63 -6.50
CA SER A 152 8.97 -8.49 -7.69
C SER A 152 9.36 -7.67 -8.93
N GLY A 153 10.59 -7.89 -9.40
CA GLY A 153 11.15 -7.22 -10.58
C GLY A 153 10.37 -7.51 -11.87
N CYS A 154 10.93 -7.13 -13.02
CA CYS A 154 10.34 -7.49 -14.31
C CYS A 154 10.32 -9.03 -14.46
N PRO A 155 9.15 -9.65 -14.70
CA PRO A 155 9.06 -11.11 -14.80
C PRO A 155 9.82 -11.67 -16.01
N TYR A 156 9.97 -10.89 -17.07
CA TYR A 156 10.70 -11.28 -18.27
C TYR A 156 12.23 -11.16 -18.11
N CYS A 157 12.71 -10.27 -17.23
CA CYS A 157 14.15 -10.10 -17.00
C CYS A 157 14.69 -11.07 -15.95
N ASN A 158 13.84 -11.58 -15.07
CA ASN A 158 14.22 -12.52 -14.03
C ASN A 158 13.96 -13.97 -14.48
N LEU A 159 14.71 -14.41 -15.48
CA LEU A 159 14.61 -15.76 -16.04
C LEU A 159 15.26 -16.76 -15.09
N ARG A 160 14.57 -17.86 -14.78
CA ARG A 160 15.20 -19.02 -14.11
C ARG A 160 16.09 -19.77 -15.11
N PRO A 161 17.24 -20.33 -14.67
CA PRO A 161 18.07 -21.19 -15.50
C PRO A 161 17.26 -22.37 -16.04
N ARG A 162 17.40 -22.67 -17.33
CA ARG A 162 16.76 -23.82 -17.98
C ARG A 162 17.64 -25.06 -17.91
N PRO A 163 17.10 -26.25 -17.56
CA PRO A 163 17.80 -27.52 -17.74
C PRO A 163 18.19 -27.71 -19.20
N ILE A 164 19.34 -28.35 -19.46
CA ILE A 164 19.81 -28.61 -20.82
C ILE A 164 18.77 -29.38 -21.64
N GLN A 165 18.06 -30.31 -21.01
CA GLN A 165 17.03 -31.13 -21.67
C GLN A 165 15.80 -30.33 -22.08
N GLU A 166 15.42 -29.29 -21.31
CA GLU A 166 14.35 -28.37 -21.69
C GLU A 166 14.78 -27.55 -22.92
N ILE A 167 16.05 -27.12 -22.95
CA ILE A 167 16.64 -26.41 -24.08
C ILE A 167 16.68 -27.31 -25.33
N ASP A 168 17.14 -28.55 -25.19
CA ASP A 168 17.19 -29.52 -26.29
C ASP A 168 15.80 -29.78 -26.87
N LEU A 169 14.80 -30.02 -26.01
CA LEU A 169 13.40 -30.17 -26.42
C LEU A 169 12.86 -28.92 -27.14
N LEU A 170 13.15 -27.73 -26.61
CA LEU A 170 12.77 -26.46 -27.22
C LEU A 170 13.34 -26.34 -28.64
N PHE A 171 14.63 -26.64 -28.82
CA PHE A 171 15.28 -26.60 -30.13
C PHE A 171 14.67 -27.62 -31.11
N GLU A 172 14.43 -28.86 -30.68
CA GLU A 172 13.76 -29.86 -31.52
C GLU A 172 12.36 -29.40 -31.96
N LEU A 173 11.58 -28.79 -31.06
CA LEU A 173 10.26 -28.28 -31.38
C LEU A 173 10.29 -27.07 -32.33
N THR A 174 11.36 -26.28 -32.33
CA THR A 174 11.49 -25.15 -33.27
C THR A 174 11.61 -25.59 -34.73
N GLU A 175 11.95 -26.86 -35.01
CA GLU A 175 11.92 -27.39 -36.37
C GLU A 175 10.49 -27.55 -36.92
N PHE A 176 9.50 -27.69 -36.03
CA PHE A 176 8.10 -27.93 -36.38
C PHE A 176 7.22 -26.70 -36.16
N PHE A 177 7.62 -25.80 -35.25
CA PHE A 177 6.80 -24.69 -34.80
C PHE A 177 7.58 -23.39 -34.74
N GLU A 178 6.91 -22.26 -35.02
CA GLU A 178 7.46 -20.93 -34.77
C GLU A 178 7.37 -20.63 -33.26
N ILE A 179 8.44 -20.94 -32.54
CA ILE A 179 8.55 -20.76 -31.09
C ILE A 179 9.53 -19.63 -30.80
N GLY A 180 9.11 -18.64 -30.01
CA GLY A 180 10.04 -17.67 -29.44
C GLY A 180 10.89 -18.34 -28.37
N LEU A 181 12.22 -18.38 -28.53
CA LEU A 181 13.10 -19.06 -27.58
C LEU A 181 12.99 -18.50 -26.16
N ASP A 182 12.69 -17.21 -26.02
CA ASP A 182 12.47 -16.54 -24.73
C ASP A 182 10.97 -16.41 -24.36
N ASP A 183 10.07 -16.92 -25.20
CA ASP A 183 8.62 -16.83 -25.00
C ASP A 183 8.14 -17.90 -24.01
N ARG A 184 8.26 -17.56 -22.72
CA ARG A 184 7.94 -18.43 -21.58
C ARG A 184 6.86 -17.86 -20.66
N ILE A 185 6.40 -16.63 -20.92
CA ILE A 185 5.48 -15.93 -20.04
C ILE A 185 4.08 -15.86 -20.67
N LEU A 186 3.08 -16.39 -19.93
CA LEU A 186 1.66 -16.20 -20.24
C LEU A 186 0.98 -15.32 -19.20
N PHE A 187 0.05 -14.49 -19.68
CA PHE A 187 -0.82 -13.68 -18.84
C PHE A 187 -2.23 -14.22 -18.94
N GLU A 188 -2.69 -14.89 -17.89
CA GLU A 188 -4.03 -15.45 -17.82
C GLU A 188 -4.68 -15.12 -16.48
N GLY A 189 -5.95 -14.69 -16.51
CA GLY A 189 -6.70 -14.34 -15.29
C GLY A 189 -6.10 -13.20 -14.45
N GLY A 190 -5.15 -12.42 -14.99
CA GLY A 190 -4.41 -11.41 -14.24
C GLY A 190 -3.33 -11.98 -13.31
N TYR A 191 -2.84 -13.17 -13.63
CA TYR A 191 -1.64 -13.81 -13.10
C TYR A 191 -0.59 -13.93 -14.20
N VAL A 192 0.66 -14.07 -13.77
CA VAL A 192 1.81 -14.35 -14.64
C VAL A 192 2.13 -15.83 -14.47
N LEU A 193 2.06 -16.59 -15.56
CA LEU A 193 2.47 -17.98 -15.63
C LEU A 193 3.84 -18.02 -16.29
N ASP A 194 4.78 -18.65 -15.59
CA ASP A 194 6.12 -18.97 -16.08
C ASP A 194 6.08 -20.42 -16.57
N CYS A 195 5.97 -20.60 -17.87
CA CYS A 195 5.84 -21.87 -18.57
C CYS A 195 7.18 -22.28 -19.20
N ASP A 196 7.45 -23.58 -19.35
CA ASP A 196 8.73 -24.00 -19.94
C ASP A 196 8.77 -23.73 -21.45
N ILE A 197 7.75 -24.13 -22.21
CA ILE A 197 7.66 -23.88 -23.66
C ILE A 197 6.23 -23.48 -24.05
N ILE A 198 6.09 -22.36 -24.78
CA ILE A 198 4.80 -21.87 -25.29
C ILE A 198 4.77 -21.98 -26.82
N ILE A 199 3.79 -22.70 -27.34
CA ILE A 199 3.52 -22.80 -28.78
C ILE A 199 2.23 -22.03 -29.06
N ARG A 200 2.37 -20.71 -29.30
CA ARG A 200 1.21 -19.79 -29.41
C ARG A 200 0.25 -20.17 -30.54
N GLN A 201 0.80 -20.56 -31.69
CA GLN A 201 0.01 -20.93 -32.88
C GLN A 201 -0.94 -22.12 -32.64
N GLU A 202 -0.52 -23.06 -31.79
CA GLU A 202 -1.32 -24.23 -31.42
C GLU A 202 -2.09 -24.04 -30.11
N ARG A 203 -1.94 -22.89 -29.45
CA ARG A 203 -2.46 -22.62 -28.09
C ARG A 203 -2.05 -23.74 -27.10
N LEU A 204 -0.81 -24.20 -27.21
CA LEU A 204 -0.26 -25.31 -26.45
C LEU A 204 0.84 -24.83 -25.51
N ILE A 205 0.85 -25.37 -24.30
CA ILE A 205 1.91 -25.19 -23.29
C ILE A 205 2.52 -26.56 -23.04
N VAL A 206 3.85 -26.63 -23.05
CA VAL A 206 4.60 -27.83 -22.68
C VAL A 206 5.36 -27.51 -21.41
N GLU A 207 5.07 -28.25 -20.34
CA GLU A 207 5.75 -28.17 -19.04
C GLU A 207 6.74 -29.36 -18.94
N PHE A 208 8.00 -29.04 -18.77
CA PHE A 208 9.10 -29.98 -18.58
C PHE A 208 9.30 -30.21 -17.07
N ASP A 209 9.07 -31.43 -16.59
CA ASP A 209 9.08 -31.78 -15.15
C ASP A 209 7.99 -31.06 -14.33
N GLY A 210 6.74 -31.16 -14.79
CA GLY A 210 5.55 -30.72 -14.06
C GLY A 210 5.24 -31.50 -12.78
N SER A 211 6.23 -32.10 -12.10
CA SER A 211 6.08 -32.96 -10.91
C SER A 211 5.29 -32.34 -9.75
N TYR A 212 5.12 -31.01 -9.74
CA TYR A 212 4.20 -30.32 -8.83
C TYR A 212 2.72 -30.72 -9.03
N TRP A 213 2.33 -31.14 -10.23
CA TRP A 213 0.95 -31.51 -10.62
C TRP A 213 0.66 -33.03 -10.55
N HIS A 214 1.66 -33.85 -10.23
CA HIS A 214 1.54 -35.31 -10.13
C HIS A 214 1.37 -35.81 -8.67
N ARG A 215 0.76 -35.02 -7.79
CA ARG A 215 0.43 -35.43 -6.41
C ARG A 215 -1.05 -35.76 -6.23
#